data_AF-A0A9D1RYP2-F1
#
_entry.id   AF-A0A9D1RYP2-F1
#
_cell.length_a   1.000
_cell.length_b   1.000
_cell.length_c   1.000
_cell.angle_alpha   90.00
_cell.angle_beta   90.00
_cell.angle_gamma   90.00
#
_symmetry.space_group_name_H-M   'P 1'
#
loop_
_entity.id
_entity.type
_entity.pdbx_description
1 polymer ?
#
loop_
_entity_poly.entity_id
_entity_poly.type
_entity_poly.pdbx_seq_one_letter_code
_entity_poly.pdbx_strand_id
1 'polypeptide(L)'
;MALTLQRSTSRSSRLPVRQPLTGAATVTAALLLMSGCSADSSEEEDETSGQSQSPEGPSAEDPGGDGSGGNERVSEASAAPGSVHVLVNKATPLDPEDYEPEDLEVPDVPQDNGGQELSHDAAKALEALFAAAESEGLSLSLVSAYRGFDYQETVYNGYVAESGQEAADAVSARPGHSEHQTGLAADISFAGNEDCLLRKCFAETEEGQWLAENGPDHGFIIRYPEGDTDVTGFDYEPWHLRYLGEETAAAVEESGLPLEEYWGEPAAPDYPDAP
;
A
#
# COMPACT_ATOMS: atom_id res chain seq x y z
N MET A 1 38.26 46.99 -21.07
CA MET A 1 37.48 46.08 -21.93
C MET A 1 36.02 46.42 -21.76
N ALA A 2 35.42 47.03 -22.79
CA ALA A 2 34.01 47.42 -22.80
C ALA A 2 33.18 46.22 -23.26
N LEU A 3 32.16 45.81 -22.50
CA LEU A 3 31.11 44.92 -23.00
C LEU A 3 29.78 45.68 -23.01
N THR A 4 29.36 45.96 -24.24
CA THR A 4 28.09 46.55 -24.62
C THR A 4 26.98 45.50 -24.45
N LEU A 5 26.05 45.75 -23.53
CA LEU A 5 24.81 44.96 -23.40
C LEU A 5 23.79 45.46 -24.42
N GLN A 6 23.53 44.65 -25.43
CA GLN A 6 22.55 44.91 -26.48
C GLN A 6 21.22 44.28 -26.09
N ARG A 7 20.22 45.12 -25.81
CA ARG A 7 18.82 44.70 -25.58
C ARG A 7 18.24 44.20 -26.91
N SER A 8 17.79 42.94 -26.93
CA SER A 8 16.93 42.40 -28.00
C SER A 8 15.47 42.52 -27.55
N THR A 9 14.66 43.21 -28.36
CA THR A 9 13.22 43.24 -28.28
C THR A 9 12.63 42.46 -29.46
N SER A 10 11.35 42.07 -29.32
CA SER A 10 10.47 41.51 -30.37
C SER A 10 10.60 39.98 -30.54
N ARG A 11 9.54 39.19 -30.67
CA ARG A 11 8.17 39.47 -31.11
C ARG A 11 7.27 38.31 -30.68
N SER A 12 6.12 38.63 -30.08
CA SER A 12 5.06 37.67 -29.77
C SER A 12 4.40 37.18 -31.07
N SER A 13 4.49 35.88 -31.35
CA SER A 13 3.78 35.23 -32.46
C SER A 13 2.62 34.43 -31.87
N ARG A 14 1.41 34.98 -31.97
CA ARG A 14 0.16 34.29 -31.64
C ARG A 14 -0.15 33.27 -32.73
N LEU A 15 -0.26 32.00 -32.35
CA LEU A 15 -0.79 30.94 -33.20
C LEU A 15 -2.34 30.97 -33.17
N PRO A 16 -3.02 30.66 -34.29
CA PRO A 16 -4.47 30.69 -34.36
C PRO A 16 -5.10 29.49 -33.64
N VAL A 17 -6.08 29.81 -32.80
CA VAL A 17 -7.01 28.90 -32.13
C VAL A 17 -7.83 28.13 -33.18
N ARG A 18 -7.78 26.79 -33.14
CA ARG A 18 -8.71 25.92 -33.87
C ARG A 18 -9.92 25.64 -32.97
N GLN A 19 -11.12 25.95 -33.45
CA GLN A 19 -12.39 25.63 -32.80
C GLN A 19 -12.74 24.14 -32.96
N PRO A 20 -13.41 23.51 -31.97
CA PRO A 20 -13.87 22.13 -32.09
C PRO A 20 -15.12 22.04 -32.96
N LEU A 21 -15.16 21.01 -33.81
CA LEU A 21 -16.33 20.58 -34.56
C LEU A 21 -17.32 19.90 -33.61
N THR A 22 -18.48 20.53 -33.43
CA THR A 22 -19.65 19.97 -32.76
C THR A 22 -20.32 18.93 -33.66
N GLY A 23 -20.26 17.66 -33.26
CA GLY A 23 -21.05 16.57 -33.82
C GLY A 23 -22.01 16.03 -32.77
N ALA A 24 -23.24 16.54 -32.75
CA ALA A 24 -24.33 15.98 -31.96
C ALA A 24 -24.89 14.75 -32.68
N ALA A 25 -24.79 13.57 -32.07
CA ALA A 25 -25.50 12.37 -32.49
C ALA A 25 -26.44 11.94 -31.36
N THR A 26 -27.69 11.73 -31.76
CA THR A 26 -28.90 11.59 -30.96
C THR A 26 -28.97 10.30 -30.15
N VAL A 27 -29.35 10.46 -28.88
CA VAL A 27 -29.83 9.42 -27.96
C VAL A 27 -31.10 8.78 -28.51
N THR A 28 -31.15 7.46 -28.61
CA THR A 28 -32.41 6.71 -28.72
C THR A 28 -32.43 5.65 -27.62
N ALA A 29 -33.17 5.94 -26.56
CA ALA A 29 -33.50 4.99 -25.50
C ALA A 29 -34.66 4.09 -25.98
N ALA A 30 -34.50 2.78 -25.85
CA ALA A 30 -35.59 1.82 -26.02
C ALA A 30 -35.77 1.06 -24.70
N LEU A 31 -36.74 1.50 -23.89
CA LEU A 31 -37.32 0.72 -22.79
C LEU A 31 -38.28 -0.32 -23.38
N LEU A 32 -38.07 -1.59 -23.07
CA LEU A 32 -39.06 -2.66 -23.25
C LEU A 32 -39.24 -3.37 -21.91
N LEU A 33 -40.30 -2.98 -21.19
CA LEU A 33 -40.89 -3.72 -20.07
C LEU A 33 -41.99 -4.61 -20.63
N MET A 34 -41.94 -5.91 -20.34
CA MET A 34 -43.12 -6.78 -20.36
C MET A 34 -43.05 -7.76 -19.18
N SER A 35 -43.98 -7.58 -18.24
CA SER A 35 -44.39 -8.58 -17.26
C SER A 35 -45.22 -9.68 -17.93
N GLY A 36 -45.12 -10.91 -17.43
CA GLY A 36 -46.04 -12.00 -17.77
C GLY A 36 -45.95 -13.17 -16.78
N CYS A 37 -47.04 -13.41 -16.06
CA CYS A 37 -47.22 -14.41 -15.01
C CYS A 37 -47.62 -15.80 -15.54
N SER A 38 -47.50 -16.78 -14.62
CA SER A 38 -48.28 -18.03 -14.48
C SER A 38 -47.98 -19.17 -15.48
N ALA A 39 -48.15 -20.46 -15.20
CA ALA A 39 -48.28 -21.36 -14.03
C ALA A 39 -48.90 -22.65 -14.62
N ASP A 40 -48.36 -23.84 -14.37
CA ASP A 40 -49.12 -25.10 -14.21
C ASP A 40 -48.13 -26.25 -13.85
N SER A 41 -48.12 -26.79 -12.63
CA SER A 41 -48.99 -27.84 -12.05
C SER A 41 -48.75 -29.24 -12.63
N SER A 42 -48.17 -30.12 -11.81
CA SER A 42 -48.64 -31.51 -11.63
C SER A 42 -48.12 -32.03 -10.30
N GLU A 43 -49.05 -32.15 -9.36
CA GLU A 43 -48.95 -32.92 -8.12
C GLU A 43 -48.87 -34.43 -8.45
N GLU A 44 -48.25 -35.22 -7.58
CA GLU A 44 -48.89 -36.36 -6.90
C GLU A 44 -48.03 -36.75 -5.67
N GLU A 45 -48.64 -36.68 -4.49
CA GLU A 45 -48.17 -37.30 -3.25
C GLU A 45 -48.74 -38.73 -3.16
N ASP A 46 -48.01 -39.67 -2.57
CA ASP A 46 -48.63 -40.76 -1.80
C ASP A 46 -47.75 -41.16 -0.61
N GLU A 47 -48.39 -41.25 0.54
CA GLU A 47 -47.82 -41.59 1.84
C GLU A 47 -47.87 -43.11 2.08
N THR A 48 -46.95 -43.65 2.88
CA THR A 48 -47.24 -44.25 4.21
C THR A 48 -46.18 -45.26 4.71
N SER A 49 -45.61 -44.91 5.86
CA SER A 49 -45.43 -45.72 7.10
C SER A 49 -44.70 -47.08 7.12
N GLY A 50 -43.71 -47.22 8.01
CA GLY A 50 -43.43 -48.52 8.66
C GLY A 50 -42.04 -48.79 9.28
N GLN A 51 -41.80 -48.26 10.49
CA GLN A 51 -41.07 -48.86 11.65
C GLN A 51 -39.60 -49.39 11.56
N SER A 52 -38.73 -48.66 12.28
CA SER A 52 -37.88 -49.05 13.44
C SER A 52 -37.11 -50.40 13.46
N GLN A 53 -35.78 -50.33 13.59
CA GLN A 53 -35.02 -50.82 14.76
C GLN A 53 -33.52 -50.49 14.67
N SER A 54 -32.98 -50.03 15.81
CA SER A 54 -31.55 -49.80 16.10
C SER A 54 -30.85 -51.13 16.47
N PRO A 55 -29.50 -51.20 16.39
CA PRO A 55 -28.78 -51.25 17.66
C PRO A 55 -27.46 -50.44 17.71
N GLU A 56 -27.18 -49.96 18.93
CA GLU A 56 -25.94 -49.34 19.44
C GLU A 56 -24.74 -50.32 19.42
N GLY A 57 -23.56 -49.94 18.94
CA GLY A 57 -22.44 -49.39 19.72
C GLY A 57 -21.21 -50.33 19.63
N PRO A 58 -19.94 -49.89 19.79
CA PRO A 58 -19.52 -48.85 20.73
C PRO A 58 -18.44 -47.85 20.23
N SER A 59 -18.15 -46.92 21.15
CA SER A 59 -16.88 -46.23 21.39
C SER A 59 -16.85 -44.76 21.01
N ALA A 60 -17.09 -43.94 22.03
CA ALA A 60 -16.90 -42.51 22.05
C ALA A 60 -15.41 -42.19 21.96
N GLU A 61 -15.03 -41.50 20.88
CA GLU A 61 -13.94 -40.53 20.92
C GLU A 61 -14.52 -39.18 20.42
N ASP A 62 -14.12 -38.16 21.14
CA ASP A 62 -14.55 -36.76 21.14
C ASP A 62 -14.41 -36.07 19.77
N PRO A 63 -15.48 -35.52 19.15
CA PRO A 63 -15.35 -34.66 18.00
C PRO A 63 -15.32 -33.19 18.47
N GLY A 64 -14.27 -32.81 19.19
CA GLY A 64 -13.90 -31.42 19.40
C GLY A 64 -13.12 -30.87 18.21
N GLY A 65 -13.66 -31.04 16.99
CA GLY A 65 -13.11 -30.46 15.77
C GLY A 65 -13.93 -29.25 15.40
N ASP A 66 -13.64 -28.11 16.02
CA ASP A 66 -14.10 -26.82 15.54
C ASP A 66 -13.44 -26.56 14.18
N GLY A 67 -14.22 -26.82 13.13
CA GLY A 67 -13.92 -26.37 11.78
C GLY A 67 -14.11 -24.86 11.70
N SER A 68 -13.17 -24.11 12.29
CA SER A 68 -12.95 -22.72 11.92
C SER A 68 -11.96 -22.74 10.76
N GLY A 69 -12.47 -22.51 9.54
CA GLY A 69 -11.63 -22.10 8.42
C GLY A 69 -11.08 -20.71 8.71
N GLY A 70 -10.11 -20.64 9.63
CA GLY A 70 -9.29 -19.46 9.82
C GLY A 70 -8.29 -19.44 8.69
N ASN A 71 -8.22 -18.32 7.96
CA ASN A 71 -7.10 -18.06 7.09
C ASN A 71 -5.84 -18.08 7.97
N GLU A 72 -5.04 -19.15 7.88
CA GLU A 72 -3.80 -19.27 8.64
C GLU A 72 -2.84 -18.20 8.10
N ARG A 73 -2.34 -17.32 8.98
CA ARG A 73 -1.36 -16.30 8.58
C ARG A 73 -0.13 -17.02 8.03
N VAL A 74 0.38 -16.56 6.89
CA VAL A 74 1.58 -17.14 6.27
C VAL A 74 2.89 -16.63 6.89
N SER A 75 2.81 -15.61 7.76
CA SER A 75 3.95 -15.05 8.50
C SER A 75 3.50 -14.39 9.81
N GLU A 76 4.49 -14.02 10.64
CA GLU A 76 4.32 -13.37 11.93
C GLU A 76 5.31 -12.22 12.10
N ALA A 77 4.98 -11.25 12.97
CA ALA A 77 5.85 -10.13 13.27
C ALA A 77 7.15 -10.60 13.93
N SER A 78 8.26 -9.95 13.58
CA SER A 78 9.59 -10.19 14.15
C SER A 78 10.07 -8.96 14.92
N ALA A 79 10.71 -9.20 16.07
CA ALA A 79 11.46 -8.15 16.79
C ALA A 79 12.90 -7.99 16.28
N ALA A 80 13.40 -8.93 15.46
CA ALA A 80 14.75 -8.85 14.93
C ALA A 80 14.82 -7.77 13.83
N PRO A 81 15.70 -6.76 13.94
CA PRO A 81 15.70 -5.59 13.06
C PRO A 81 16.09 -5.91 11.60
N GLY A 82 16.85 -7.00 11.38
CA GLY A 82 17.21 -7.49 10.05
C GLY A 82 16.25 -8.52 9.45
N SER A 83 15.10 -8.76 10.08
CA SER A 83 14.07 -9.63 9.50
C SER A 83 13.25 -8.84 8.46
N VAL A 84 12.93 -9.46 7.33
CA VAL A 84 11.95 -8.93 6.36
C VAL A 84 10.57 -8.69 7.03
N HIS A 85 10.25 -9.46 8.08
CA HIS A 85 9.01 -9.34 8.84
C HIS A 85 9.17 -8.51 10.13
N VAL A 86 10.20 -7.66 10.22
CA VAL A 86 10.33 -6.74 11.37
C VAL A 86 9.11 -5.81 11.45
N LEU A 87 8.46 -5.73 12.61
CA LEU A 87 7.42 -4.73 12.84
C LEU A 87 8.05 -3.50 13.52
N VAL A 88 8.04 -2.36 12.81
CA VAL A 88 8.46 -1.06 13.33
C VAL A 88 7.27 -0.12 13.22
N ASN A 89 6.87 0.49 14.33
CA ASN A 89 5.77 1.45 14.39
C ASN A 89 5.91 2.33 15.64
N LYS A 90 4.91 3.16 15.95
CA LYS A 90 4.98 4.08 17.10
C LYS A 90 5.16 3.38 18.45
N ALA A 91 4.65 2.16 18.60
CA ALA A 91 4.76 1.37 19.82
C ALA A 91 6.03 0.50 19.87
N THR A 92 6.59 0.17 18.71
CA THR A 92 7.71 -0.77 18.55
C THR A 92 8.87 -0.09 17.81
N PRO A 93 9.87 0.46 18.52
CA PRO A 93 11.09 0.96 17.90
C PRO A 93 11.98 -0.19 17.44
N LEU A 94 12.94 0.12 16.57
CA LEU A 94 14.07 -0.76 16.28
C LEU A 94 14.94 -0.99 17.53
N ASP A 95 15.46 -2.20 17.68
CA ASP A 95 16.46 -2.56 18.67
C ASP A 95 17.65 -3.25 18.00
N PRO A 96 18.84 -2.61 17.90
CA PRO A 96 19.15 -1.29 18.47
C PRO A 96 18.44 -0.14 17.71
N GLU A 97 18.20 0.98 18.40
CA GLU A 97 17.49 2.15 17.83
C GLU A 97 18.22 2.72 16.60
N ASP A 98 19.54 2.60 16.53
CA ASP A 98 20.39 3.06 15.43
C ASP A 98 20.74 1.94 14.43
N TYR A 99 19.95 0.86 14.39
CA TYR A 99 20.14 -0.23 13.44
C TYR A 99 20.28 0.26 12.00
N GLU A 100 21.24 -0.34 11.29
CA GLU A 100 21.54 -0.11 9.88
C GLU A 100 21.69 -1.48 9.17
N PRO A 101 20.95 -1.74 8.08
CA PRO A 101 21.10 -2.97 7.31
C PRO A 101 22.49 -3.10 6.68
N GLU A 102 23.04 -4.31 6.65
CA GLU A 102 24.37 -4.58 6.09
C GLU A 102 24.39 -4.75 4.56
N ASP A 103 23.22 -4.92 3.95
CA ASP A 103 23.01 -5.33 2.56
C ASP A 103 22.32 -4.27 1.69
N LEU A 104 22.47 -3.00 2.07
CA LEU A 104 21.92 -1.87 1.31
C LEU A 104 22.55 -1.77 -0.09
N GLU A 105 21.71 -1.59 -1.09
CA GLU A 105 22.11 -1.32 -2.47
C GLU A 105 21.18 -0.32 -3.16
N VAL A 106 21.70 0.36 -4.18
CA VAL A 106 20.92 1.28 -5.03
C VAL A 106 20.18 0.45 -6.09
N PRO A 107 18.83 0.41 -6.10
CA PRO A 107 18.07 -0.29 -7.14
C PRO A 107 18.23 0.41 -8.50
N ASP A 108 18.26 -0.38 -9.57
CA ASP A 108 18.33 0.10 -10.96
C ASP A 108 16.95 0.57 -11.48
N VAL A 109 16.43 1.62 -10.86
CA VAL A 109 15.14 2.25 -11.19
C VAL A 109 15.29 3.76 -11.33
N PRO A 110 14.40 4.47 -12.04
CA PRO A 110 14.34 5.92 -12.02
C PRO A 110 14.18 6.46 -10.58
N GLN A 111 14.95 7.49 -10.23
CA GLN A 111 14.92 8.12 -8.92
C GLN A 111 14.92 9.65 -9.04
N ASP A 112 14.20 10.33 -8.14
CA ASP A 112 14.10 11.79 -8.15
C ASP A 112 15.41 12.47 -7.72
N ASN A 113 16.00 12.01 -6.62
CA ASN A 113 17.21 12.60 -6.03
C ASN A 113 18.46 11.71 -6.15
N GLY A 114 18.31 10.50 -6.71
CA GLY A 114 19.39 9.51 -6.85
C GLY A 114 19.92 8.98 -5.52
N GLY A 115 20.69 7.89 -5.59
CA GLY A 115 21.40 7.32 -4.44
C GLY A 115 20.49 6.82 -3.31
N GLN A 116 19.20 6.58 -3.59
CA GLN A 116 18.31 5.89 -2.66
C GLN A 116 18.72 4.42 -2.60
N GLU A 117 18.75 3.87 -1.39
CA GLU A 117 19.17 2.50 -1.12
C GLU A 117 18.03 1.71 -0.48
N LEU A 118 17.96 0.41 -0.78
CA LEU A 118 17.08 -0.56 -0.15
C LEU A 118 17.91 -1.78 0.25
N SER A 119 17.40 -2.59 1.18
CA SER A 119 17.92 -3.94 1.40
C SER A 119 17.88 -4.74 0.10
N HIS A 120 18.76 -5.73 -0.06
CA HIS A 120 18.98 -6.40 -1.33
C HIS A 120 17.69 -6.98 -1.94
N ASP A 121 16.91 -7.70 -1.14
CA ASP A 121 15.68 -8.34 -1.61
C ASP A 121 14.60 -7.31 -1.97
N ALA A 122 14.46 -6.23 -1.19
CA ALA A 122 13.54 -5.14 -1.49
C ALA A 122 13.96 -4.37 -2.75
N ALA A 123 15.26 -4.14 -2.97
CA ALA A 123 15.79 -3.50 -4.17
C ALA A 123 15.44 -4.30 -5.43
N LYS A 124 15.67 -5.62 -5.41
CA LYS A 124 15.36 -6.53 -6.53
C LYS A 124 13.87 -6.63 -6.79
N ALA A 125 13.06 -6.67 -5.74
CA ALA A 125 11.61 -6.64 -5.87
C ALA A 125 11.11 -5.32 -6.48
N LEU A 126 11.68 -4.19 -6.07
CA LEU A 126 11.31 -2.88 -6.61
C LEU A 126 11.68 -2.76 -8.10
N GLU A 127 12.86 -3.24 -8.49
CA GLU A 127 13.26 -3.32 -9.91
C GLU A 127 12.24 -4.12 -10.74
N ALA A 128 11.76 -5.26 -10.22
CA ALA A 128 10.74 -6.07 -10.88
C ALA A 128 9.39 -5.36 -10.98
N LEU A 129 8.94 -4.70 -9.91
CA LEU A 129 7.71 -3.91 -9.88
C LEU A 129 7.73 -2.77 -10.91
N PHE A 130 8.85 -2.04 -10.98
CA PHE A 130 9.02 -0.94 -11.93
C PHE A 130 9.06 -1.44 -13.38
N ALA A 131 9.71 -2.57 -13.63
CA ALA A 131 9.73 -3.19 -14.95
C ALA A 131 8.33 -3.66 -15.39
N ALA A 132 7.52 -4.18 -14.46
CA ALA A 132 6.12 -4.54 -14.73
C ALA A 132 5.28 -3.31 -15.10
N ALA A 133 5.39 -2.23 -14.33
CA ALA A 133 4.73 -0.95 -14.62
C ALA A 133 5.11 -0.40 -16.01
N GLU A 134 6.41 -0.41 -16.33
CA GLU A 134 6.93 0.05 -17.63
C GLU A 134 6.37 -0.79 -18.79
N SER A 135 6.21 -2.10 -18.59
CA SER A 135 5.64 -3.00 -19.60
C SER A 135 4.18 -2.68 -19.95
N GLU A 136 3.48 -2.02 -19.04
CA GLU A 136 2.11 -1.52 -19.20
C GLU A 136 2.05 -0.03 -19.61
N GLY A 137 3.21 0.59 -19.84
CA GLY A 137 3.33 1.98 -20.28
C GLY A 137 3.25 3.01 -19.16
N LEU A 138 3.35 2.58 -17.90
CA LEU A 138 3.39 3.43 -16.72
C LEU A 138 4.84 3.75 -16.33
N SER A 139 5.07 4.92 -15.74
CA SER A 139 6.43 5.35 -15.37
C SER A 139 6.53 5.70 -13.90
N LEU A 140 7.01 4.78 -13.08
CA LEU A 140 7.26 5.04 -11.66
C LEU A 140 8.60 5.76 -11.43
N SER A 141 8.73 6.43 -10.29
CA SER A 141 9.96 7.06 -9.78
C SER A 141 10.09 6.81 -8.28
N LEU A 142 11.29 6.42 -7.84
CA LEU A 142 11.64 6.29 -6.43
C LEU A 142 12.00 7.66 -5.84
N VAL A 143 11.26 8.09 -4.82
CA VAL A 143 11.43 9.40 -4.19
C VAL A 143 12.32 9.31 -2.95
N SER A 144 12.06 8.35 -2.09
CA SER A 144 12.73 8.16 -0.79
C SER A 144 12.75 6.67 -0.42
N ALA A 145 13.87 6.17 0.10
CA ALA A 145 14.02 4.78 0.54
C ALA A 145 14.74 4.73 1.90
N TYR A 146 15.87 4.02 2.04
CA TYR A 146 16.58 3.93 3.31
C TYR A 146 16.89 5.31 3.91
N ARG A 147 16.59 5.45 5.21
CA ARG A 147 16.92 6.62 6.03
C ARG A 147 17.49 6.14 7.37
N GLY A 148 18.78 6.36 7.58
CA GLY A 148 19.41 6.10 8.87
C GLY A 148 18.85 6.98 10.00
N PHE A 149 19.07 6.56 11.24
CA PHE A 149 18.54 7.19 12.45
C PHE A 149 18.76 8.71 12.52
N ASP A 150 20.00 9.18 12.37
CA ASP A 150 20.35 10.61 12.46
C ASP A 150 19.66 11.45 11.38
N TYR A 151 19.45 10.88 10.19
CA TYR A 151 18.74 11.55 9.12
C TYR A 151 17.24 11.64 9.45
N GLN A 152 16.64 10.56 9.97
CA GLN A 152 15.25 10.57 10.43
C GLN A 152 15.04 11.59 11.57
N GLU A 153 15.98 11.74 12.49
CA GLU A 153 15.93 12.78 13.52
C GLU A 153 15.85 14.19 12.89
N THR A 154 16.67 14.45 11.86
CA THR A 154 16.65 15.72 11.13
C THR A 154 15.31 15.96 10.43
N VAL A 155 14.76 14.92 9.76
CA VAL A 155 13.46 14.98 9.09
C VAL A 155 12.35 15.29 10.09
N TYR A 156 12.25 14.50 11.16
CA TYR A 156 11.22 14.66 12.18
C TYR A 156 11.27 16.04 12.85
N ASN A 157 12.46 16.50 13.24
CA ASN A 157 12.63 17.84 13.82
C ASN A 157 12.24 18.97 12.85
N GLY A 158 12.40 18.76 11.54
CA GLY A 158 11.88 19.66 10.51
C GLY A 158 10.36 19.81 10.57
N TYR A 159 9.63 18.69 10.60
CA TYR A 159 8.17 18.68 10.73
C TYR A 159 7.70 19.31 12.04
N VAL A 160 8.36 19.02 13.16
CA VAL A 160 8.06 19.63 14.46
C VAL A 160 8.24 21.15 14.42
N ALA A 161 9.30 21.64 13.79
CA ALA A 161 9.57 23.07 13.67
C ALA A 161 8.55 23.79 12.78
N GLU A 162 8.07 23.13 11.72
CA GLU A 162 7.11 23.69 10.78
C GLU A 162 5.67 23.69 11.33
N SER A 163 5.24 22.57 11.90
CA SER A 163 3.82 22.27 12.15
C SER A 163 3.50 21.93 13.61
N GLY A 164 4.51 21.80 14.48
CA GLY A 164 4.36 21.35 15.85
C GLY A 164 4.37 19.82 16.00
N GLN A 165 4.56 19.34 17.23
CA GLN A 165 4.77 17.92 17.51
C GLN A 165 3.57 17.04 17.17
N GLU A 166 2.35 17.45 17.53
CA GLU A 166 1.13 16.67 17.24
C GLU A 166 0.92 16.43 15.74
N ALA A 167 1.14 17.47 14.92
CA ALA A 167 1.06 17.34 13.47
C ALA A 167 2.21 16.51 12.89
N ALA A 168 3.42 16.63 13.45
CA ALA A 168 4.56 15.82 13.04
C ALA A 168 4.36 14.33 13.35
N ASP A 169 3.87 14.00 14.55
CA ASP A 169 3.61 12.62 14.99
C ASP A 169 2.55 11.90 14.14
N ALA A 170 1.73 12.62 13.35
CA ALA A 170 0.73 12.05 12.45
C ALA A 170 1.26 11.66 11.06
N VAL A 171 2.37 12.28 10.61
CA VAL A 171 2.88 12.14 9.22
C VAL A 171 4.38 11.82 9.16
N SER A 172 5.06 11.77 10.30
CA SER A 172 6.50 11.52 10.37
C SER A 172 6.84 10.66 11.57
N ALA A 173 7.50 9.53 11.32
CA ALA A 173 8.00 8.68 12.37
C ALA A 173 9.12 9.38 13.16
N ARG A 174 9.12 9.20 14.48
CA ARG A 174 10.26 9.54 15.34
C ARG A 174 11.48 8.68 14.95
N PRO A 175 12.71 9.17 15.16
CA PRO A 175 13.90 8.36 14.89
C PRO A 175 13.85 7.04 15.67
N GLY A 176 14.25 5.94 15.04
CA GLY A 176 14.11 4.57 15.56
C GLY A 176 12.74 3.92 15.33
N HIS A 177 11.71 4.69 14.93
CA HIS A 177 10.35 4.18 14.65
C HIS A 177 9.96 4.22 13.17
N SER A 178 10.91 4.57 12.28
CA SER A 178 10.66 4.71 10.84
C SER A 178 10.96 3.41 10.11
N GLU A 179 9.99 2.88 9.34
CA GLU A 179 10.24 1.70 8.50
C GLU A 179 11.32 1.96 7.44
N HIS A 180 11.55 3.21 7.02
CA HIS A 180 12.66 3.54 6.13
C HIS A 180 14.02 3.13 6.68
N GLN A 181 14.20 3.10 8.00
CA GLN A 181 15.48 2.68 8.61
C GLN A 181 15.75 1.19 8.42
N THR A 182 14.73 0.38 8.12
CA THR A 182 14.89 -1.06 7.83
C THR A 182 15.45 -1.33 6.43
N GLY A 183 15.41 -0.34 5.52
CA GLY A 183 15.69 -0.57 4.09
C GLY A 183 14.61 -1.40 3.38
N LEU A 184 13.43 -1.58 3.99
CA LEU A 184 12.29 -2.31 3.41
C LEU A 184 11.16 -1.39 2.94
N ALA A 185 11.28 -0.07 3.16
CA ALA A 185 10.26 0.91 2.79
C ALA A 185 10.71 1.81 1.63
N ALA A 186 9.78 2.09 0.71
CA ALA A 186 10.00 2.93 -0.46
C ALA A 186 8.82 3.86 -0.71
N ASP A 187 9.09 5.16 -0.86
CA ASP A 187 8.12 6.17 -1.26
C ASP A 187 8.17 6.35 -2.79
N ILE A 188 7.03 6.12 -3.45
CA ILE A 188 6.92 6.07 -4.90
C ILE A 188 6.12 7.27 -5.44
N SER A 189 6.50 7.73 -6.63
CA SER A 189 5.77 8.71 -7.42
C SER A 189 5.93 8.38 -8.91
N PHE A 190 5.71 9.35 -9.78
CA PHE A 190 5.97 9.26 -11.22
C PHE A 190 6.47 10.59 -11.79
N ALA A 191 7.09 10.52 -12.97
CA ALA A 191 7.64 11.70 -13.62
C ALA A 191 6.55 12.72 -13.95
N GLY A 192 6.74 13.98 -13.51
CA GLY A 192 5.79 15.07 -13.73
C GLY A 192 4.69 15.19 -12.67
N ASN A 193 4.72 14.36 -11.62
CA ASN A 193 3.74 14.41 -10.52
C ASN A 193 4.06 15.47 -9.44
N GLU A 194 4.58 16.64 -9.82
CA GLU A 194 5.09 17.65 -8.86
C GLU A 194 3.98 18.15 -7.91
N ASP A 195 2.76 18.31 -8.43
CA ASP A 195 1.61 18.82 -7.68
C ASP A 195 1.04 17.79 -6.68
N CYS A 196 1.31 16.50 -6.89
CA CYS A 196 0.81 15.41 -6.05
C CYS A 196 1.92 14.47 -5.53
N LEU A 197 3.15 14.98 -5.46
CA LEU A 197 4.30 14.25 -4.92
C LEU A 197 4.08 13.91 -3.44
N LEU A 198 4.05 12.62 -3.11
CA LEU A 198 3.84 12.07 -1.77
C LEU A 198 2.60 12.67 -1.08
N ARG A 199 1.46 12.64 -1.80
CA ARG A 199 0.15 13.13 -1.31
C ARG A 199 -0.94 12.11 -1.60
N LYS A 200 -2.05 12.22 -0.85
CA LYS A 200 -3.23 11.34 -0.96
C LYS A 200 -3.82 11.27 -2.38
N CYS A 201 -3.72 12.34 -3.16
CA CYS A 201 -4.18 12.35 -4.55
C CYS A 201 -3.40 11.38 -5.47
N PHE A 202 -2.28 10.80 -5.02
CA PHE A 202 -1.54 9.80 -5.78
C PHE A 202 -2.39 8.54 -6.01
N ALA A 203 -3.26 8.20 -5.05
CA ALA A 203 -4.23 7.12 -5.18
C ALA A 203 -5.23 7.32 -6.33
N GLU A 204 -5.37 8.54 -6.85
CA GLU A 204 -6.29 8.87 -7.95
C GLU A 204 -5.61 8.79 -9.33
N THR A 205 -4.29 8.58 -9.40
CA THR A 205 -3.55 8.49 -10.66
C THR A 205 -3.52 7.06 -11.20
N GLU A 206 -3.23 6.90 -12.50
CA GLU A 206 -3.10 5.58 -13.12
C GLU A 206 -1.97 4.78 -12.44
N GLU A 207 -0.85 5.43 -12.14
CA GLU A 207 0.29 4.81 -11.45
C GLU A 207 -0.04 4.40 -10.02
N GLY A 208 -0.71 5.23 -9.23
CA GLY A 208 -1.05 4.89 -7.85
C GLY A 208 -2.07 3.76 -7.76
N GLN A 209 -3.06 3.73 -8.65
CA GLN A 209 -4.03 2.63 -8.74
C GLN A 209 -3.36 1.33 -9.15
N TRP A 210 -2.52 1.38 -10.18
CA TRP A 210 -1.77 0.20 -10.63
C TRP A 210 -0.83 -0.30 -9.53
N LEU A 211 -0.16 0.60 -8.81
CA LEU A 211 0.75 0.23 -7.71
C LEU A 211 0.02 -0.46 -6.57
N ALA A 212 -1.17 0.02 -6.19
CA ALA A 212 -2.00 -0.62 -5.17
C ALA A 212 -2.46 -2.02 -5.59
N GLU A 213 -2.81 -2.22 -6.86
CA GLU A 213 -3.26 -3.51 -7.39
C GLU A 213 -2.12 -4.52 -7.58
N ASN A 214 -0.94 -4.06 -8.04
CA ASN A 214 0.16 -4.95 -8.45
C ASN A 214 1.31 -5.03 -7.44
N GLY A 215 1.41 -4.09 -6.49
CA GLY A 215 2.43 -4.10 -5.43
C GLY A 215 2.54 -5.46 -4.71
N PRO A 216 1.41 -6.08 -4.28
CA PRO A 216 1.43 -7.36 -3.55
C PRO A 216 2.07 -8.51 -4.34
N ASP A 217 1.88 -8.56 -5.65
CA ASP A 217 2.49 -9.56 -6.55
C ASP A 217 4.02 -9.45 -6.60
N HIS A 218 4.56 -8.29 -6.20
CA HIS A 218 5.99 -8.02 -6.10
C HIS A 218 6.48 -7.94 -4.64
N GLY A 219 5.66 -8.36 -3.67
CA GLY A 219 6.06 -8.40 -2.27
C GLY A 219 5.93 -7.08 -1.52
N PHE A 220 5.21 -6.09 -2.06
CA PHE A 220 4.97 -4.80 -1.42
C PHE A 220 3.49 -4.63 -1.03
N ILE A 221 3.25 -3.97 0.09
CA ILE A 221 1.91 -3.48 0.47
C ILE A 221 1.90 -1.96 0.54
N ILE A 222 0.73 -1.34 0.41
CA ILE A 222 0.52 0.02 0.91
C ILE A 222 0.51 -0.05 2.44
N ARG A 223 1.56 0.47 3.09
CA ARG A 223 1.77 0.24 4.53
C ARG A 223 0.72 0.90 5.42
N TYR A 224 0.26 2.08 5.00
CA TYR A 224 -0.67 2.92 5.73
C TYR A 224 -1.94 3.09 4.89
N PRO A 225 -2.87 2.12 4.93
CA PRO A 225 -4.10 2.12 4.14
C PRO A 225 -5.14 3.15 4.65
N GLU A 226 -6.11 3.48 3.80
CA GLU A 226 -7.17 4.43 4.14
C GLU A 226 -8.13 3.84 5.18
N GLY A 227 -8.32 4.55 6.30
CA GLY A 227 -9.26 4.15 7.36
C GLY A 227 -8.62 3.48 8.57
N ASP A 228 -7.33 3.12 8.51
CA ASP A 228 -6.64 2.37 9.56
C ASP A 228 -5.64 3.20 10.38
N THR A 229 -5.82 4.53 10.43
CA THR A 229 -4.98 5.42 11.25
C THR A 229 -5.08 5.08 12.74
N ASP A 230 -6.24 4.63 13.23
CA ASP A 230 -6.41 4.18 14.63
C ASP A 230 -5.63 2.89 14.95
N VAL A 231 -5.15 2.18 13.92
CA VAL A 231 -4.34 0.96 14.04
C VAL A 231 -2.87 1.25 13.80
N THR A 232 -2.54 1.89 12.68
CA THR A 232 -1.15 2.11 12.24
C THR A 232 -0.51 3.34 12.88
N GLY A 233 -1.33 4.30 13.31
CA GLY A 233 -0.92 5.61 13.81
C GLY A 233 -0.56 6.63 12.72
N PHE A 234 -0.56 6.26 11.44
CA PHE A 234 -0.26 7.21 10.37
C PHE A 234 -1.50 7.48 9.50
N ASP A 235 -1.54 8.69 8.95
CA ASP A 235 -2.52 9.05 7.93
C ASP A 235 -2.39 8.15 6.69
N TYR A 236 -3.41 8.09 5.84
CA TYR A 236 -3.34 7.36 4.56
C TYR A 236 -2.17 7.85 3.68
N GLU A 237 -1.27 6.93 3.32
CA GLU A 237 -0.08 7.19 2.49
C GLU A 237 -0.02 6.24 1.27
N PRO A 238 -0.76 6.52 0.18
CA PRO A 238 -0.79 5.64 -1.01
C PRO A 238 0.56 5.48 -1.75
N TRP A 239 1.56 6.29 -1.39
CA TRP A 239 2.89 6.24 -1.98
C TRP A 239 3.85 5.34 -1.21
N HIS A 240 3.54 5.01 0.05
CA HIS A 240 4.49 4.38 0.97
C HIS A 240 4.35 2.86 0.92
N LEU A 241 5.33 2.22 0.29
CA LEU A 241 5.39 0.78 0.15
C LEU A 241 6.22 0.15 1.25
N ARG A 242 5.75 -0.99 1.78
CA ARG A 242 6.50 -1.86 2.69
C ARG A 242 6.73 -3.22 2.06
N TYR A 243 8.00 -3.64 1.92
CA TYR A 243 8.38 -4.96 1.45
C TYR A 243 8.22 -6.02 2.55
N LEU A 244 7.59 -7.14 2.20
CA LEU A 244 7.33 -8.30 3.08
C LEU A 244 7.68 -9.65 2.41
N GLY A 245 8.08 -9.62 1.13
CA GLY A 245 8.13 -10.79 0.25
C GLY A 245 6.75 -11.14 -0.33
N GLU A 246 6.74 -11.75 -1.52
CA GLU A 246 5.54 -12.00 -2.33
C GLU A 246 4.43 -12.73 -1.56
N GLU A 247 4.75 -13.85 -0.90
CA GLU A 247 3.77 -14.66 -0.18
C GLU A 247 3.09 -13.88 0.96
N THR A 248 3.86 -13.11 1.74
CA THR A 248 3.29 -12.33 2.85
C THR A 248 2.51 -11.13 2.35
N ALA A 249 3.03 -10.38 1.36
CA ALA A 249 2.33 -9.20 0.85
C ALA A 249 0.98 -9.58 0.22
N ALA A 250 0.93 -10.66 -0.56
CA ALA A 250 -0.31 -11.17 -1.13
C ALA A 250 -1.32 -11.58 -0.05
N ALA A 251 -0.87 -12.25 1.02
CA ALA A 251 -1.74 -12.65 2.13
C ALA A 251 -2.25 -11.46 2.95
N VAL A 252 -1.44 -10.41 3.14
CA VAL A 252 -1.86 -9.17 3.79
C VAL A 252 -2.93 -8.48 2.96
N GLU A 253 -2.70 -8.32 1.64
CA GLU A 253 -3.67 -7.70 0.73
C GLU A 253 -4.99 -8.48 0.72
N GLU A 254 -4.96 -9.81 0.57
CA GLU A 254 -6.16 -10.65 0.56
C GLU A 254 -6.96 -10.54 1.86
N SER A 255 -6.28 -10.34 2.99
CA SER A 255 -6.94 -10.16 4.29
C SER A 255 -7.70 -8.83 4.41
N GLY A 256 -7.26 -7.80 3.68
CA GLY A 256 -7.78 -6.43 3.81
C GLY A 256 -7.50 -5.80 5.18
N LEU A 257 -6.51 -6.30 5.93
CA LEU A 257 -6.13 -5.81 7.26
C LEU A 257 -4.84 -4.97 7.18
N PRO A 258 -4.70 -3.95 8.03
CA PRO A 258 -3.40 -3.33 8.27
C PRO A 258 -2.42 -4.36 8.86
N LEU A 259 -1.12 -4.16 8.61
CA LEU A 259 -0.06 -5.13 8.93
C LEU A 259 -0.05 -5.56 10.41
N GLU A 260 -0.28 -4.62 11.32
CA GLU A 260 -0.43 -4.88 12.76
C GLU A 260 -1.51 -5.94 13.02
N GLU A 261 -2.73 -5.73 12.53
CA GLU A 261 -3.84 -6.66 12.75
C GLU A 261 -3.65 -7.99 12.02
N TYR A 262 -3.08 -7.95 10.80
CA TYR A 262 -2.74 -9.16 10.07
C TYR A 262 -1.83 -10.06 10.88
N TRP A 263 -0.75 -9.53 11.48
CA TRP A 263 0.15 -10.30 12.35
C TRP A 263 -0.40 -10.56 13.76
N GLY A 264 -1.51 -9.94 14.14
CA GLY A 264 -2.11 -10.07 15.46
C GLY A 264 -1.39 -9.25 16.53
N GLU A 265 -0.66 -8.22 16.13
CA GLU A 265 0.01 -7.27 17.00
C GLU A 265 -0.96 -6.17 17.46
N PRO A 266 -0.73 -5.54 18.62
CA PRO A 266 -1.54 -4.42 19.07
C PRO A 266 -1.49 -3.23 18.10
N ALA A 267 -2.60 -2.52 17.98
CA ALA A 267 -2.65 -1.20 17.35
C ALA A 267 -1.63 -0.25 18.00
N ALA A 268 -1.01 0.60 17.18
CA ALA A 268 -0.01 1.59 17.56
C ALA A 268 -0.41 3.01 17.11
N PRO A 269 -1.59 3.54 17.51
CA PRO A 269 -2.05 4.85 17.07
C PRO A 269 -1.13 6.00 17.54
N ASP A 270 -0.47 5.81 18.69
CA ASP A 270 0.34 6.80 19.36
C ASP A 270 1.65 6.21 19.90
N TYR A 271 2.62 7.09 20.16
CA TYR A 271 3.83 6.73 20.87
C TYR A 271 3.51 6.48 22.35
N PRO A 272 4.16 5.49 23.00
CA PRO A 272 4.03 5.33 24.43
C PRO A 272 4.46 6.61 25.15
N ASP A 273 3.77 6.94 26.24
CA ASP A 273 4.20 8.03 27.12
C ASP A 273 5.67 7.83 27.50
N ALA A 274 6.45 8.91 27.46
CA ALA A 274 7.83 8.85 27.92
C ALA A 274 7.85 8.32 29.37
N PRO A 275 8.71 7.34 29.69
CA PRO A 275 8.76 6.73 31.03
C PRO A 275 9.08 7.74 32.16
#